data_AF-A0A1B0DCG0-F1
#
_entry.id   AF-A0A1B0DCG0-F1
#
_cell.length_a   1.000
_cell.length_b   1.000
_cell.length_c   1.000
_cell.angle_alpha   90.00
_cell.angle_beta   90.00
_cell.angle_gamma   90.00
#
_symmetry.space_group_name_H-M   'P 1'
#
loop_
_entity.id
_entity.type
_entity.pdbx_description
1 polymer ?
#
loop_
_entity_poly.entity_id
_entity_poly.type
_entity_poly.pdbx_seq_one_letter_code
_entity_poly.pdbx_strand_id
1 'polypeptide(L)' 'MKTNTSDFFFFYIDPRTKDWFLSGSVGPLFTILVTYLYFCIYAGPRFMKDRKPLQLKNTLIVYNAIQVLLSVWLVYEVS' A
#
# COMPACT_ATOMS: atom_id res chain seq x y z
N MET A 1 -14.13 -28.72 16.69
CA MET A 1 -13.16 -27.60 16.78
C MET A 1 -13.00 -27.04 15.38
N LYS A 2 -13.70 -25.94 15.05
CA LYS A 2 -13.65 -25.35 13.71
C LYS A 2 -12.37 -24.54 13.60
N THR A 3 -11.34 -25.10 12.99
CA THR A 3 -10.09 -24.40 12.67
C THR A 3 -10.37 -23.47 11.49
N ASN A 4 -10.80 -22.24 11.79
CA ASN A 4 -10.95 -21.21 10.79
C ASN A 4 -9.56 -20.60 10.56
N THR A 5 -9.05 -20.69 9.33
CA THR A 5 -7.71 -20.23 8.95
C THR A 5 -7.44 -18.74 9.25
N SER A 6 -8.48 -17.95 9.53
CA SER A 6 -8.40 -16.58 10.03
C SER A 6 -7.80 -16.47 11.44
N ASP A 7 -7.88 -17.51 12.27
CA ASP A 7 -7.45 -17.44 13.66
C ASP A 7 -5.91 -17.44 13.80
N PHE A 8 -5.20 -18.06 12.85
CA PHE A 8 -3.74 -18.12 12.86
C PHE A 8 -3.08 -16.73 12.74
N PHE A 9 -3.60 -15.86 11.87
CA PHE A 9 -3.07 -14.51 11.69
C PHE A 9 -3.33 -13.62 12.91
N PHE A 10 -4.49 -13.74 13.55
CA PHE A 10 -4.82 -12.95 14.73
C PHE A 10 -3.95 -13.29 15.95
N PHE A 11 -3.47 -14.53 16.08
CA PHE A 11 -2.64 -14.94 17.21
C PHE A 11 -1.20 -14.36 17.19
N TYR A 12 -0.72 -13.85 16.05
CA TYR A 12 0.63 -13.28 15.92
C TYR A 12 0.66 -11.74 15.87
N ILE A 13 -0.50 -11.08 15.87
CA ILE A 13 -0.58 -9.61 15.83
C ILE A 13 -0.39 -9.05 17.24
N ASP A 14 0.54 -8.12 17.41
CA ASP A 14 0.74 -7.42 18.67
C ASP A 14 -0.57 -6.71 19.08
N PRO A 15 -1.11 -6.96 20.28
CA PRO A 15 -2.36 -6.35 20.74
C PRO A 15 -2.30 -4.81 20.79
N ARG A 16 -1.11 -4.20 20.83
CA ARG A 16 -0.89 -2.75 20.81
C ARG A 16 -1.11 -2.12 19.44
N THR A 17 -0.94 -2.89 18.37
CA THR A 17 -1.10 -2.40 16.99
C THR A 17 -2.43 -2.82 16.37
N LYS A 18 -3.23 -3.65 17.06
CA LYS A 18 -4.48 -4.22 16.54
C LYS A 18 -5.48 -3.17 16.02
N ASP A 19 -5.53 -2.01 16.66
CA ASP A 19 -6.46 -0.93 16.31
C ASP A 19 -5.90 0.04 15.24
N TRP A 20 -4.68 -0.22 14.76
CA TRP A 20 -4.10 0.57 13.68
C TRP A 20 -4.80 0.32 12.36
N PHE A 21 -4.88 1.38 11.55
CA PHE A 21 -5.45 1.34 10.22
C PHE A 21 -4.77 0.22 9.39
N LEU A 22 -5.58 -0.70 8.84
CA LEU A 22 -5.19 -1.93 8.12
C LEU A 22 -4.47 -3.03 8.93
N SER A 23 -4.15 -2.86 10.21
CA SER A 23 -3.46 -3.91 10.98
C SER A 23 -4.38 -5.07 11.37
N GLY A 24 -5.64 -4.77 11.69
CA GLY A 24 -6.57 -5.75 12.26
C GLY A 24 -7.17 -6.77 11.28
N SER A 25 -6.96 -6.65 9.95
CA SER A 25 -7.52 -7.63 9.02
C SER A 25 -6.74 -7.75 7.72
N VAL A 26 -6.47 -9.00 7.36
CA VAL A 26 -5.83 -9.40 6.09
C VAL A 26 -6.76 -9.12 4.90
N GLY A 27 -8.08 -9.13 5.08
CA GLY A 27 -9.06 -8.92 4.01
C GLY A 27 -8.90 -7.58 3.28
N PRO A 28 -9.00 -6.43 3.98
CA PRO A 28 -8.84 -5.10 3.38
C PRO A 28 -7.49 -4.90 2.68
N LEU A 29 -6.39 -5.42 3.26
CA LEU A 29 -5.06 -5.38 2.66
C LEU A 29 -5.03 -6.12 1.31
N PHE A 30 -5.56 -7.34 1.28
CA PHE A 30 -5.65 -8.13 0.05
C PHE A 30 -6.54 -7.49 -1.00
N THR A 31 -7.66 -6.90 -0.60
CA THR A 31 -8.54 -6.16 -1.53
C THR A 31 -7.78 -5.03 -2.21
N ILE A 32 -7.06 -4.19 -1.44
CA ILE A 32 -6.28 -3.08 -2.00
C ILE A 32 -5.21 -3.60 -2.96
N LEU A 33 -4.51 -4.67 -2.59
CA LEU A 33 -3.46 -5.27 -3.42
C LEU A 33 -4.03 -5.78 -4.76
N VAL A 34 -5.10 -6.55 -4.73
CA VAL A 34 -5.74 -7.11 -5.93
C VAL A 34 -6.28 -5.99 -6.81
N THR A 35 -6.94 -4.98 -6.23
CA THR A 35 -7.43 -3.81 -6.96
C THR A 35 -6.28 -3.02 -7.60
N TYR A 36 -5.17 -2.81 -6.88
CA TYR A 36 -3.98 -2.13 -7.40
C TYR A 36 -3.37 -2.88 -8.58
N LEU A 37 -3.19 -4.20 -8.47
CA LEU A 37 -2.66 -5.03 -9.55
C LEU A 37 -3.57 -5.03 -10.78
N TYR A 38 -4.88 -5.18 -10.57
CA TYR A 38 -5.86 -5.10 -11.65
C TYR A 38 -5.78 -3.76 -12.37
N PHE A 39 -5.70 -2.67 -11.60
CA PHE A 39 -5.57 -1.33 -12.14
C PHE A 39 -4.27 -1.16 -12.94
N CYS A 40 -3.12 -1.56 -12.41
CA CYS A 40 -1.82 -1.39 -13.08
C CYS A 40 -1.65 -2.25 -14.33
N ILE A 41 -2.15 -3.49 -14.34
CA ILE A 41 -1.88 -4.44 -15.43
C ILE A 41 -2.95 -4.36 -16.52
N TYR A 42 -4.22 -4.18 -16.15
CA TYR A 42 -5.32 -4.22 -17.12
C TYR A 42 -5.86 -2.83 -17.42
N ALA A 43 -6.28 -2.10 -16.38
CA ALA A 43 -6.93 -0.80 -16.58
C ALA A 43 -5.95 0.24 -17.13
N GLY A 44 -4.77 0.37 -16.55
CA GLY A 44 -3.75 1.36 -16.90
C GLY A 44 -3.35 1.28 -18.38
N PRO A 45 -2.86 0.13 -18.87
CA PRO A 45 -2.48 -0.02 -20.28
C PRO A 45 -3.66 0.18 -21.24
N ARG A 46 -4.87 -0.25 -20.85
CA ARG A 46 -6.08 -0.04 -21.66
C ARG A 46 -6.44 1.45 -21.78
N PHE A 47 -6.33 2.21 -20.70
CA PHE A 47 -6.54 3.67 -20.70
C PHE A 47 -5.43 4.44 -21.41
N MET A 48 -4.19 3.92 -21.41
CA MET A 48 -3.03 4.56 -22.04
C MET A 48 -2.86 4.20 -23.52
N LYS A 49 -3.63 3.22 -24.05
CA LYS A 49 -3.50 2.76 -25.44
C LYS A 49 -3.73 3.86 -26.47
N ASP A 50 -4.67 4.78 -26.21
CA ASP A 50 -5.07 5.83 -27.16
C ASP A 50 -4.58 7.24 -26.74
N ARG A 51 -3.68 7.33 -25.75
CA ARG A 51 -3.20 8.60 -25.16
C ARG A 51 -1.67 8.67 -25.24
N LYS A 52 -1.14 9.86 -25.55
CA LYS A 52 0.30 10.13 -25.45
C LYS A 52 0.79 9.96 -24.00
N PRO A 53 2.04 9.51 -23.78
CA PRO A 53 2.58 9.33 -22.44
C PRO A 53 2.49 10.64 -21.65
N LEU A 54 1.91 10.57 -20.45
CA LEU A 54 1.79 11.72 -19.56
C LEU A 54 3.19 12.16 -19.12
N GLN A 55 3.54 13.42 -19.37
CA GLN A 55 4.80 13.99 -18.88
C GLN A 55 4.66 14.41 -17.42
N LEU A 56 4.78 13.44 -16.51
CA LEU A 56 4.64 13.62 -15.06
C LEU A 56 5.97 14.02 -14.39
N LYS A 57 6.95 14.55 -15.13
CA LYS A 57 8.30 14.85 -14.62
C LYS A 57 8.28 15.72 -13.37
N ASN A 58 7.54 16.83 -13.39
CA ASN A 58 7.51 17.76 -12.26
C ASN A 58 6.82 17.12 -11.04
N THR A 59 5.73 16.38 -11.28
CA THR A 59 5.02 15.62 -10.23
C THR A 59 5.93 14.56 -9.61
N LEU A 60 6.74 13.85 -10.40
CA LEU A 60 7.69 12.86 -9.91
C LEU A 60 8.79 13.49 -9.04
N ILE A 61 9.29 14.66 -9.43
CA ILE A 61 10.31 15.38 -8.65
C ILE A 61 9.75 15.77 -7.27
N VAL A 62 8.55 16.34 -7.23
CA VAL A 62 7.87 16.70 -5.98
C VAL A 62 7.60 15.46 -5.12
N TYR A 63 7.11 14.37 -5.72
CA TYR A 63 6.88 13.11 -5.02
C TYR A 63 8.17 12.57 -4.37
N ASN A 64 9.26 12.50 -5.14
CA ASN A 64 10.55 12.02 -4.61
C ASN A 64 11.11 12.93 -3.51
N ALA A 65 10.95 14.24 -3.62
CA ALA A 65 11.37 15.17 -2.58
C ALA A 65 10.61 14.93 -1.26
N ILE A 66 9.29 14.79 -1.33
CA ILE A 66 8.46 14.44 -0.16
C ILE A 66 8.88 13.08 0.42
N GLN A 67 9.12 12.09 -0.43
CA GLN A 67 9.53 10.76 0.01
C GLN A 67 10.87 10.79 0.77
N VAL A 68 11.85 11.56 0.29
CA VAL A 68 13.14 11.74 0.99
C VAL A 68 12.95 12.45 2.33
N LEU A 69 12.15 13.52 2.39
CA LEU A 69 11.86 14.23 3.63
C LEU A 69 11.21 13.32 4.69
N LEU A 70 10.23 12.51 4.28
CA LEU A 70 9.57 11.54 5.17
C LEU A 70 10.54 10.47 5.65
N SER A 71 11.40 9.94 4.77
CA SER A 71 12.43 8.97 5.17
C SER A 71 13.42 9.55 6.18
N VAL A 72 13.86 10.81 6.00
CA VAL A 72 14.74 11.49 6.96
C VAL A 72 14.04 11.68 8.30
N TRP A 73 12.77 12.09 8.29
CA TRP A 73 11.98 12.25 9.51
C TRP A 73 11.80 10.92 10.27
N LEU A 74 11.49 9.83 9.56
CA LEU A 74 11.38 8.50 10.16
C LEU A 74 12.69 8.04 10.80
N VAL A 75 13.83 8.27 10.14
CA VAL A 75 15.15 7.91 10.72
C VAL A 75 15.45 8.75 11.97
N TYR A 76 15.08 10.02 11.98
CA TYR A 76 15.23 10.87 13.16
C TYR A 76 14.33 10.43 14.33
N GLU A 77 13.07 10.06 14.07
CA GLU A 77 12.15 9.57 15.11
C GLU A 77 12.57 8.21 15.67
N VAL A 78 13.21 7.36 14.85
CA VAL A 78 13.63 6.01 15.23
C VAL A 78 15.01 6.00 15.92
N SER A 79 15.83 7.04 15.77
CA SER A 79 17.17 7.15 16.38
C SER A 79 17.13 7.73 17.78
#